data_AF-A0A9X3T2M4-F1
#
_entry.id   AF-A0A9X3T2M4-F1
#
_cell.length_a   1.000
_cell.length_b   1.000
_cell.length_c   1.000
_cell.angle_alpha   90.00
_cell.angle_beta   90.00
_cell.angle_gamma   90.00
#
_symmetry.space_group_name_H-M   'P 1'
#
loop_
_entity.id
_entity.type
_entity.pdbx_description
1 polymer ?
#
loop_
_entity_poly.entity_id
_entity_poly.type
_entity_poly.pdbx_seq_one_letter_code
_entity_poly.pdbx_strand_id
1 'polypeptide(L)'
;MDGVYGLTGPLYERRMPSLPRADERHQVPSGYWKILAIREGFTTTVAAFIFEQETPRHAKYCAHLTTVDEVERRSGLNFFHALSQTAQGQLEGRPGALAVRLGCSP
;
A
#
# COMPACT_ATOMS: atom_id res chain seq x y z
N MET A 1 1.45 -20.13 -12.23
CA MET A 1 0.89 -19.06 -13.06
C MET A 1 1.54 -17.77 -12.61
N ASP A 2 2.09 -17.04 -13.56
CA ASP A 2 2.68 -15.73 -13.31
C ASP A 2 1.58 -14.66 -13.36
N GLY A 3 1.76 -13.56 -12.65
CA GLY A 3 0.72 -12.54 -12.60
C GLY A 3 1.12 -11.30 -11.82
N VAL A 4 0.38 -10.23 -12.11
CA VAL A 4 0.43 -8.96 -11.38
C VAL A 4 -0.85 -8.82 -10.57
N TYR A 5 -0.69 -8.58 -9.27
CA TYR A 5 -1.79 -8.42 -8.32
C TYR A 5 -1.71 -7.02 -7.72
N GLY A 6 -2.85 -6.34 -7.62
CA GLY A 6 -2.96 -5.02 -7.03
C GLY A 6 -3.97 -5.03 -5.89
N LEU A 7 -3.53 -4.58 -4.72
CA LEU A 7 -4.37 -4.35 -3.56
C LEU A 7 -4.33 -2.86 -3.23
N THR A 8 -5.46 -2.27 -2.86
CA THR A 8 -5.53 -0.86 -2.50
C THR A 8 -6.68 -0.60 -1.55
N GLY A 9 -6.55 0.44 -0.74
CA GLY A 9 -7.59 0.83 0.19
C GLY A 9 -7.32 2.18 0.86
N PRO A 10 -8.27 2.64 1.68
CA PRO A 10 -8.17 3.91 2.40
C PRO A 10 -7.40 3.78 3.73
N LEU A 11 -7.01 4.93 4.27
CA LEU A 11 -6.60 5.14 5.66
C LEU A 11 -7.51 6.19 6.30
N TYR A 12 -7.82 6.00 7.58
CA TYR A 12 -8.74 6.84 8.36
C TYR A 12 -8.07 7.30 9.67
N GLU A 13 -7.04 8.13 9.56
CA GLU A 13 -6.15 8.46 10.70
C GLU A 13 -6.37 9.87 11.25
N ARG A 14 -7.02 10.74 10.47
CA ARG A 14 -7.46 12.07 10.91
C ARG A 14 -8.82 12.41 10.33
N ARG A 15 -9.48 13.41 10.91
CA ARG A 15 -10.75 13.92 10.40
C ARG A 15 -10.53 14.69 9.10
N MET A 16 -11.17 14.26 8.03
CA MET A 16 -11.25 14.97 6.75
C MET A 16 -12.61 15.68 6.61
N PRO A 17 -12.70 16.76 5.80
CA PRO A 17 -13.97 17.42 5.52
C PRO A 17 -14.99 16.43 4.94
N SER A 18 -16.21 16.49 5.46
CA SER A 18 -17.32 15.69 4.95
C SER A 18 -17.73 16.14 3.54
N LEU A 19 -18.35 15.23 2.79
CA LEU A 19 -18.88 15.53 1.48
C LEU A 19 -20.07 16.51 1.61
N PRO A 20 -20.06 17.64 0.89
CA PRO A 20 -21.17 18.57 0.96
C PRO A 20 -22.42 17.90 0.35
N ARG A 21 -23.52 17.91 1.11
CA ARG A 21 -24.83 17.35 0.73
C ARG A 21 -24.96 15.82 0.80
N ALA A 22 -24.00 15.11 1.39
CA ALA A 22 -24.21 13.71 1.77
C ALA A 22 -25.18 13.65 2.97
N ASP A 23 -26.19 12.80 2.89
CA ASP A 23 -27.19 12.56 3.93
C ASP A 23 -26.91 11.26 4.72
N GLU A 24 -26.00 10.44 4.20
CA GLU A 24 -25.47 9.25 4.83
C GLU A 24 -24.33 9.54 5.80
N ARG A 25 -24.22 8.74 6.88
CA ARG A 25 -23.05 8.77 7.76
C ARG A 25 -21.84 8.21 7.02
N HIS A 26 -20.82 9.03 6.83
CA HIS A 26 -19.60 8.65 6.11
C HIS A 26 -18.36 9.24 6.78
N GLN A 27 -17.20 8.70 6.43
CA GLN A 27 -15.89 9.26 6.75
C GLN A 27 -15.06 9.32 5.48
N VAL A 28 -14.49 10.48 5.19
CA VAL A 28 -13.59 10.67 4.05
C VAL A 28 -12.20 10.15 4.44
N PRO A 29 -11.54 9.30 3.62
CA PRO A 29 -10.20 8.82 3.90
C PRO A 29 -9.17 9.95 3.99
N SER A 30 -8.27 9.89 4.97
CA SER A 30 -7.15 10.82 5.11
C SER A 30 -5.95 10.45 4.22
N GLY A 31 -5.93 9.24 3.69
CA GLY A 31 -4.92 8.77 2.75
C GLY A 31 -5.35 7.48 2.07
N TYR A 32 -4.52 7.00 1.17
CA TYR A 32 -4.70 5.75 0.44
C TYR A 32 -3.40 4.97 0.40
N TRP A 33 -3.51 3.66 0.39
CA TRP A 33 -2.38 2.77 0.22
C TRP A 33 -2.56 1.90 -1.03
N LYS A 34 -1.44 1.47 -1.60
CA LYS A 34 -1.42 0.52 -2.72
C LYS A 34 -0.27 -0.45 -2.56
N ILE A 35 -0.57 -1.74 -2.67
CA ILE A 35 0.39 -2.83 -2.73
C ILE A 35 0.31 -3.43 -4.13
N LEU A 36 1.45 -3.53 -4.79
CA LEU A 36 1.63 -4.27 -6.03
C LEU A 36 2.44 -5.51 -5.72
N ALA A 37 2.02 -6.66 -6.23
CA ALA A 37 2.74 -7.91 -6.14
C ALA A 37 2.92 -8.52 -7.53
N ILE A 38 4.12 -8.98 -7.85
CA ILE A 38 4.39 -9.79 -9.03
C ILE A 38 4.78 -11.18 -8.57
N ARG A 39 4.08 -12.19 -9.08
CA ARG A 39 4.44 -13.60 -8.93
C ARG A 39 5.05 -14.10 -10.23
N GLU A 40 6.27 -14.59 -10.14
CA GLU A 40 7.03 -15.23 -11.23
C GLU A 40 7.51 -16.59 -10.71
N GLY A 41 6.80 -17.66 -11.09
CA GLY A 41 7.00 -19.01 -10.55
C GLY A 41 6.71 -19.11 -9.05
N PHE A 42 7.76 -19.42 -8.28
CA PHE A 42 7.71 -19.49 -6.81
C PHE A 42 8.14 -18.19 -6.13
N THR A 43 8.60 -17.20 -6.90
CA THR A 43 9.08 -15.93 -6.38
C THR A 43 7.94 -14.92 -6.39
N THR A 44 7.77 -14.23 -5.26
CA THR A 44 6.87 -13.08 -5.15
C THR A 44 7.69 -11.85 -4.79
N THR A 45 7.50 -10.75 -5.53
CA THR A 45 8.09 -9.45 -5.21
C THR A 45 6.99 -8.42 -5.02
N VAL A 46 7.18 -7.49 -4.10
CA VAL A 46 6.17 -6.50 -3.74
C VAL A 46 6.71 -5.07 -3.76
N ALA A 47 5.83 -4.10 -3.94
CA ALA A 47 6.06 -2.69 -3.66
C ALA A 47 4.81 -2.11 -3.01
N ALA A 48 4.99 -1.37 -1.91
CA ALA A 48 3.90 -0.77 -1.16
C ALA A 48 4.08 0.75 -1.11
N PHE A 49 2.98 1.49 -1.21
CA PHE A 49 2.98 2.94 -1.21
C PHE A 49 1.86 3.47 -0.32
N ILE A 50 2.08 4.60 0.34
CA ILE A 50 1.05 5.35 1.05
C ILE A 50 1.06 6.81 0.64
N PHE A 51 -0.10 7.33 0.25
CA PHE A 51 -0.31 8.70 -0.16
C PHE A 51 -1.31 9.38 0.77
N GLU A 52 -0.91 10.49 1.37
CA GLU A 52 -1.84 11.36 2.11
C GLU A 52 -2.79 12.06 1.12
N GLN A 53 -4.00 12.39 1.57
CA GLN A 53 -5.00 13.03 0.72
C GLN A 53 -4.55 14.39 0.14
N GLU A 54 -3.63 15.09 0.81
CA GLU A 54 -3.06 16.38 0.40
C GLU A 54 -1.77 16.22 -0.43
N THR A 55 -1.39 14.99 -0.80
CA THR A 55 -0.22 14.75 -1.65
C THR A 55 -0.28 15.62 -2.92
N PRO A 56 0.73 16.44 -3.22
CA PRO A 56 0.71 17.30 -4.39
C PRO A 56 0.56 16.51 -5.69
N ARG A 57 -0.18 17.07 -6.67
CA ARG A 57 -0.42 16.45 -7.98
C ARG A 57 0.87 16.00 -8.70
N HIS A 58 1.97 16.73 -8.51
CA HIS A 58 3.26 16.47 -9.15
C HIS A 58 4.25 15.69 -8.26
N ALA A 59 3.81 15.22 -7.09
CA ALA A 59 4.65 14.42 -6.21
C ALA A 59 5.16 13.17 -6.93
N LYS A 60 6.43 12.85 -6.73
CA LYS A 60 7.04 11.63 -7.26
C LYS A 60 6.58 10.46 -6.40
N TYR A 61 5.92 9.48 -7.01
CA TYR A 61 5.36 8.34 -6.27
C TYR A 61 6.42 7.54 -5.49
N CYS A 62 7.67 7.52 -5.96
CA CYS A 62 8.78 6.86 -5.26
C CYS A 62 9.11 7.48 -3.90
N ALA A 63 8.77 8.76 -3.67
CA ALA A 63 8.92 9.40 -2.36
C ALA A 63 7.90 8.90 -1.32
N HIS A 64 6.93 8.08 -1.76
CA HIS A 64 5.85 7.53 -0.94
C HIS A 64 5.97 6.00 -0.79
N LEU A 65 7.12 5.44 -1.16
CA LEU A 65 7.42 4.02 -0.98
C LEU A 65 7.47 3.68 0.52
N THR A 66 6.91 2.54 0.87
CA THR A 66 6.93 2.01 2.23
C THR A 66 6.98 0.48 2.23
N THR A 67 6.84 -0.13 3.41
CA THR A 67 6.74 -1.58 3.62
C THR A 67 5.28 -2.04 3.61
N VAL A 68 5.05 -3.34 3.40
CA VAL A 68 3.70 -3.89 3.58
C VAL A 68 3.32 -3.84 5.07
N ASP A 69 4.27 -4.11 5.98
CA ASP A 69 4.09 -3.96 7.43
C ASP A 69 3.52 -2.59 7.82
N GLU A 70 4.00 -1.51 7.21
CA GLU A 70 3.51 -0.16 7.50
C GLU A 70 2.07 0.04 7.01
N VAL A 71 1.72 -0.56 5.87
CA VAL A 71 0.34 -0.56 5.38
C VAL A 71 -0.56 -1.36 6.32
N GLU A 72 -0.13 -2.53 6.79
CA GLU A 72 -0.87 -3.34 7.77
C GLU A 72 -1.07 -2.59 9.08
N ARG A 73 0.01 -2.00 9.62
CA ARG A 73 -0.03 -1.22 10.85
C ARG A 73 -1.03 -0.06 10.78
N ARG A 74 -1.13 0.60 9.62
CA ARG A 74 -2.01 1.77 9.43
C ARG A 74 -3.44 1.41 9.01
N SER A 75 -3.63 0.30 8.32
CA SER A 75 -4.95 -0.15 7.85
C SER A 75 -5.66 -1.12 8.81
N GLY A 76 -4.92 -1.78 9.69
CA GLY A 76 -5.43 -2.86 10.55
C GLY A 76 -5.70 -4.17 9.82
N LEU A 77 -5.19 -4.33 8.59
CA LEU A 77 -5.33 -5.53 7.77
C LEU A 77 -4.09 -6.42 7.87
N ASN A 78 -4.25 -7.70 7.52
CA ASN A 78 -3.14 -8.66 7.35
C ASN A 78 -3.16 -9.18 5.90
N PHE A 79 -2.21 -8.69 5.11
CA PHE A 79 -1.95 -9.13 3.74
C PHE A 79 -1.05 -10.36 3.74
N PHE A 80 -1.07 -11.11 2.64
CA PHE A 80 -0.33 -12.37 2.51
C PHE A 80 -0.46 -13.32 3.73
N HIS A 81 -1.55 -13.23 4.50
CA HIS A 81 -1.81 -13.96 5.75
C HIS A 81 -1.69 -15.48 5.65
N ALA A 82 -1.78 -16.02 4.42
CA ALA A 82 -1.60 -17.44 4.14
C ALA A 82 -0.12 -17.89 4.15
N LEU A 83 0.84 -16.96 4.15
CA LEU A 83 2.26 -17.23 4.29
C LEU A 83 2.63 -17.47 5.77
N SER A 84 3.73 -18.18 6.03
CA SER A 84 4.27 -18.30 7.39
C SER A 84 4.79 -16.96 7.91
N GLN A 85 4.85 -16.76 9.23
CA GLN A 85 5.40 -15.52 9.82
C GLN A 85 6.81 -15.19 9.32
N THR A 86 7.67 -16.20 9.15
CA THR A 86 9.01 -16.00 8.59
C THR A 86 8.95 -15.48 7.16
N ALA A 87 8.06 -16.04 6.32
CA ALA A 87 7.91 -15.61 4.94
C ALA A 87 7.27 -14.22 4.83
N GLN A 88 6.30 -13.91 5.69
CA GLN A 88 5.71 -12.58 5.86
C GLN A 88 6.81 -11.55 6.18
N GLY A 89 7.58 -11.75 7.26
CA GLY A 89 8.64 -10.81 7.64
C GLY A 89 9.72 -10.59 6.56
N GLN A 90 9.99 -11.59 5.71
CA GLN A 90 10.93 -11.45 4.59
C GLN A 90 10.36 -10.65 3.40
N LEU A 91 9.06 -10.80 3.15
CA LEU A 91 8.35 -10.18 2.03
C LEU A 91 7.87 -8.77 2.37
N GLU A 92 7.38 -8.57 3.58
CA GLU A 92 6.58 -7.42 3.98
C GLU A 92 7.39 -6.35 4.71
N GLY A 93 8.39 -6.75 5.51
CA GLY A 93 9.15 -5.88 6.41
C GLY A 93 10.22 -5.00 5.76
N ARG A 94 10.32 -4.98 4.43
CA ARG A 94 11.26 -4.13 3.69
C ARG A 94 10.61 -3.57 2.43
N PRO A 95 10.99 -2.37 1.97
CA PRO A 95 10.60 -1.88 0.65
C PRO A 95 11.06 -2.90 -0.40
N GLY A 96 10.10 -3.58 -1.02
CA GLY A 96 10.43 -4.74 -1.84
C GLY A 96 11.08 -4.35 -3.17
N ALA A 97 11.84 -5.30 -3.73
CA ALA A 97 12.64 -5.10 -4.95
C ALA A 97 11.82 -4.69 -6.19
N LEU A 98 10.48 -4.86 -6.15
CA LEU A 98 9.60 -4.41 -7.23
C LEU A 98 9.64 -2.89 -7.40
N ALA A 99 9.92 -2.11 -6.35
CA ALA A 99 10.02 -0.65 -6.44
C ALA A 99 11.10 -0.22 -7.46
N VAL A 100 12.24 -0.92 -7.49
CA VAL A 100 13.32 -0.66 -8.45
C VAL A 100 12.85 -0.96 -9.88
N ARG A 101 12.13 -2.07 -10.08
CA ARG A 101 11.54 -2.42 -11.39
C ARG A 101 10.48 -1.42 -11.86
N LEU A 102 9.81 -0.73 -10.93
CA LEU A 102 8.86 0.33 -11.24
C LEU A 102 9.55 1.66 -11.62
N GLY A 103 10.86 1.79 -11.39
CA GLY A 103 11.63 2.98 -11.72
C GLY A 103 11.96 3.87 -10.51
N CYS A 104 11.83 3.36 -9.30
CA CYS A 104 12.35 4.05 -8.12
C CYS A 104 13.85 3.83 -7.97
N SER A 105 14.60 4.92 -7.83
CA SER A 105 16.02 4.86 -7.47
C SER A 105 16.18 4.42 -6.01
N PRO A 106 17.22 3.62 -5.68
CA PRO A 106 17.61 3.34 -4.31
C PRO A 106 17.91 4.60 -3.49
#